data_AF-A0A1F7PPD9-F1
#
_entry.id   AF-A0A1F7PPD9-F1
#
_cell.length_a   1.000
_cell.length_b   1.000
_cell.length_c   1.000
_cell.angle_alpha   90.00
_cell.angle_beta   90.00
_cell.angle_gamma   90.00
#
_symmetry.space_group_name_H-M   'P 1'
#
loop_
_entity.id
_entity.type
_entity.pdbx_description
1 polymer ?
#
loop_
_entity_poly.entity_id
_entity_poly.type
_entity_poly.pdbx_seq_one_letter_code
_entity_poly.pdbx_strand_id
1 'polypeptide(L)'
;MKAAKRAKRAASATPGARRRAAVPGRRPRPPGAQAVEERGLPIVRELARVARGGEAPGVKLEGALEILFGAYGESDPEFSGLLLTGWTRAREDKQHRLTMAWLREQSRLSLREILAEGVARGAFRSDLDADACAAIILGAAEGCLLQAPSHGGPVPPARIVGALLALAAPAPPCVAG
;
A
#
# COMPACT_ATOMS: atom_id res chain seq x y z
N MET A 1 -21.44 59.79 76.10
CA MET A 1 -20.16 59.10 76.40
C MET A 1 -19.73 58.31 75.18
N LYS A 2 -18.43 58.35 74.89
CA LYS A 2 -17.74 57.95 73.65
C LYS A 2 -17.38 56.44 73.60
N ALA A 3 -16.96 56.04 72.39
CA ALA A 3 -16.11 54.89 71.96
C ALA A 3 -16.88 53.71 71.35
N ALA A 4 -16.85 53.38 70.04
CA ALA A 4 -15.82 53.29 68.98
C ALA A 4 -14.99 51.99 68.96
N LYS A 5 -15.24 51.11 67.97
CA LYS A 5 -14.28 50.32 67.13
C LYS A 5 -15.06 49.20 66.38
N ARG A 6 -15.24 49.20 65.05
CA ARG A 6 -14.33 49.09 63.89
C ARG A 6 -14.00 47.63 63.49
N ALA A 7 -14.52 47.24 62.32
CA ALA A 7 -14.05 46.23 61.34
C ALA A 7 -14.07 44.74 61.78
N LYS A 8 -14.44 43.77 60.95
CA LYS A 8 -13.93 43.51 59.59
C LYS A 8 -14.90 42.61 58.79
N ARG A 9 -15.16 42.97 57.53
CA ARG A 9 -15.66 42.07 56.47
C ARG A 9 -14.63 40.96 56.22
N ALA A 10 -15.08 39.72 56.05
CA ALA A 10 -14.36 38.69 55.31
C ALA A 10 -15.37 37.87 54.49
N ALA A 11 -15.31 38.08 53.18
CA ALA A 11 -15.99 37.28 52.17
C ALA A 11 -15.45 35.86 52.20
N SER A 12 -16.33 34.86 52.13
CA SER A 12 -15.97 33.49 51.75
C SER A 12 -16.64 33.22 50.41
N ALA A 13 -15.96 33.67 49.35
CA ALA A 13 -16.32 33.33 47.98
C ALA A 13 -16.17 31.81 47.81
N THR A 14 -17.25 31.17 47.38
CA THR A 14 -17.26 29.80 46.89
C THR A 14 -16.20 29.66 45.79
N PRO A 15 -15.22 28.74 45.88
CA PRO A 15 -14.28 28.51 44.79
C PRO A 15 -15.06 27.86 43.64
N GLY A 16 -15.38 28.67 42.64
CA GLY A 16 -15.90 28.19 41.36
C GLY A 16 -14.91 27.18 40.80
N ALA A 17 -15.34 25.92 40.74
CA ALA A 17 -14.64 24.88 40.02
C ALA A 17 -14.54 25.31 38.55
N ARG A 18 -13.40 25.91 38.19
CA ARG A 18 -13.02 26.17 36.80
C ARG A 18 -12.93 24.80 36.13
N ARG A 19 -14.01 24.41 35.47
CA ARG A 19 -14.06 23.31 34.51
C ARG A 19 -12.98 23.61 33.48
N ARG A 20 -11.81 22.98 33.63
CA ARG A 20 -10.72 23.05 32.64
C ARG A 20 -11.32 22.58 31.33
N ALA A 21 -11.45 23.50 30.37
CA ALA A 21 -11.77 23.14 29.01
C ALA A 21 -10.71 22.13 28.54
N ALA A 22 -11.16 20.95 28.11
CA ALA A 22 -10.28 19.97 27.52
C ALA A 22 -9.57 20.62 26.33
N VAL A 23 -8.23 20.61 26.35
CA VAL A 23 -7.43 20.99 25.20
C VAL A 23 -7.89 20.11 24.04
N PRO A 24 -8.26 20.66 22.86
CA PRO A 24 -8.60 19.86 21.71
C PRO A 24 -7.43 18.91 21.43
N GLY A 25 -7.67 17.60 21.57
CA GLY A 25 -6.66 16.59 21.29
C GLY A 25 -6.07 16.86 19.91
N ARG A 26 -4.75 17.08 19.86
CA ARG A 26 -4.02 17.22 18.60
C ARG A 26 -4.41 16.01 17.74
N ARG A 27 -5.10 16.25 16.63
CA ARG A 27 -5.33 15.17 15.65
C ARG A 27 -3.96 14.56 15.32
N PRO A 28 -3.83 13.22 15.31
CA PRO A 28 -2.58 12.58 14.95
C PRO A 28 -2.13 13.12 13.59
N ARG A 29 -0.85 13.48 13.49
CA ARG A 29 -0.28 14.02 12.24
C ARG A 29 -0.42 12.93 11.18
N PRO A 30 -0.92 13.25 9.97
CA PRO A 30 -1.01 12.26 8.91
C PRO A 30 0.39 11.70 8.63
N PRO A 31 0.51 10.39 8.32
CA PRO A 31 1.78 9.75 8.02
C PRO A 31 2.54 10.53 6.95
N GLY A 32 3.86 10.65 7.14
CA GLY A 32 4.74 11.23 6.12
C GLY A 32 5.11 10.19 5.06
N ALA A 33 5.74 10.65 3.97
CA ALA A 33 6.21 9.78 2.89
C ALA A 33 7.15 8.66 3.39
N GLN A 34 7.93 8.93 4.45
CA GLN A 34 8.78 7.93 5.10
C GLN A 34 8.00 6.70 5.59
N ALA A 35 6.76 6.86 6.07
CA ALA A 35 5.96 5.72 6.51
C ALA A 35 5.56 4.80 5.34
N VAL A 36 5.34 5.37 4.15
CA VAL A 36 5.08 4.59 2.93
C VAL A 36 6.33 3.80 2.55
N GLU A 37 7.50 4.43 2.60
CA GLU A 37 8.78 3.78 2.29
C GLU A 37 9.09 2.66 3.28
N GLU A 38 8.99 2.92 4.59
CA GLU A 38 9.25 1.93 5.64
C GLU A 38 8.35 0.70 5.53
N ARG A 39 7.06 0.90 5.21
CA ARG A 39 6.11 -0.22 5.02
C ARG A 39 6.24 -0.89 3.66
N GLY A 40 6.61 -0.15 2.60
CA GLY A 40 6.77 -0.68 1.25
C GLY A 40 8.09 -1.43 1.02
N LEU A 41 9.15 -1.04 1.72
CA LEU A 41 10.49 -1.60 1.53
C LEU A 41 10.57 -3.12 1.74
N PRO A 42 9.94 -3.73 2.77
CA PRO A 42 9.91 -5.19 2.90
C PRO A 42 9.29 -5.89 1.69
N ILE A 43 8.19 -5.35 1.15
CA ILE A 43 7.50 -5.91 -0.03
C ILE A 43 8.40 -5.86 -1.25
N VAL A 44 9.03 -4.70 -1.50
CA VAL A 44 9.99 -4.52 -2.60
C VAL A 44 11.16 -5.48 -2.49
N ARG A 45 11.72 -5.63 -1.28
CA ARG A 45 12.84 -6.57 -1.03
C ARG A 45 12.44 -8.00 -1.30
N GLU A 46 11.23 -8.37 -0.89
CA GLU A 46 10.73 -9.73 -1.08
C GLU A 46 10.46 -10.04 -2.54
N LEU A 47 9.88 -9.10 -3.30
CA LEU A 47 9.73 -9.24 -4.76
C LEU A 47 11.09 -9.40 -5.45
N ALA A 48 12.07 -8.56 -5.08
CA ALA A 48 13.41 -8.65 -5.64
C ALA A 48 14.15 -9.94 -5.22
N ARG A 49 13.80 -10.53 -4.07
CA ARG A 49 14.31 -11.84 -3.62
C ARG A 49 13.73 -12.96 -4.49
N VAL A 50 12.42 -12.95 -4.72
CA VAL A 50 11.73 -13.92 -5.58
C VAL A 50 12.26 -13.85 -7.01
N ALA A 51 12.39 -12.65 -7.58
CA ALA A 51 12.91 -12.45 -8.93
C ALA A 51 14.31 -13.07 -9.11
N ARG A 52 15.19 -12.90 -8.13
CA ARG A 52 16.56 -13.42 -8.12
C ARG A 52 16.70 -14.88 -7.66
N GLY A 53 15.60 -15.52 -7.26
CA GLY A 53 15.59 -16.90 -6.79
C GLY A 53 15.99 -17.92 -7.86
N GLY A 54 16.22 -19.17 -7.46
CA GLY A 54 16.54 -20.27 -8.38
C GLY A 54 15.33 -21.00 -8.98
N GLU A 55 14.12 -20.67 -8.51
CA GLU A 55 12.87 -21.34 -8.89
C GLU A 55 12.52 -21.19 -10.38
N ALA A 56 11.62 -22.04 -10.87
CA ALA A 56 11.09 -21.90 -12.23
C ALA A 56 10.35 -20.55 -12.40
N PRO A 57 10.42 -19.88 -13.57
CA PRO A 57 9.79 -18.57 -13.78
C PRO A 57 8.30 -18.51 -13.43
N GLY A 58 7.53 -19.57 -13.71
CA GLY A 58 6.12 -19.64 -13.34
C GLY A 58 5.89 -19.58 -11.82
N VAL A 59 6.69 -20.32 -11.05
CA VAL A 59 6.65 -20.33 -9.58
C VAL A 59 7.06 -18.96 -9.02
N LYS A 60 8.08 -18.33 -9.60
CA LYS A 60 8.47 -16.96 -9.23
C LYS A 60 7.33 -15.97 -9.45
N LEU A 61 6.67 -16.05 -10.62
CA LEU A 61 5.58 -15.13 -10.95
C LEU A 61 4.39 -15.32 -10.02
N GLU A 62 4.00 -16.56 -9.74
CA GLU A 62 2.95 -16.87 -8.77
C GLU A 62 3.27 -16.30 -7.39
N GLY A 63 4.46 -16.59 -6.84
CA GLY A 63 4.87 -16.04 -5.54
C GLY A 63 4.92 -14.51 -5.51
N ALA A 64 5.37 -13.87 -6.61
CA ALA A 64 5.36 -12.41 -6.72
C ALA A 64 3.94 -11.83 -6.71
N LEU A 65 2.99 -12.50 -7.37
CA LEU A 65 1.58 -12.13 -7.35
C LEU A 65 0.97 -12.30 -5.95
N GLU A 66 1.27 -13.39 -5.26
CA GLU A 66 0.81 -13.59 -3.87
C GLU A 66 1.30 -12.48 -2.93
N ILE A 67 2.57 -12.08 -3.05
CA ILE A 67 3.13 -10.96 -2.28
C ILE A 67 2.39 -9.66 -2.57
N LEU A 68 2.21 -9.32 -3.85
CA LEU A 68 1.55 -8.07 -4.26
C LEU A 68 0.09 -8.02 -3.84
N PHE A 69 -0.67 -9.07 -4.13
CA PHE A 69 -2.10 -9.11 -3.82
C PHE A 69 -2.37 -9.31 -2.32
N GLY A 70 -1.43 -9.91 -1.58
CA GLY A 70 -1.46 -9.92 -0.12
C GLY A 70 -1.23 -8.52 0.47
N ALA A 71 -0.28 -7.76 -0.08
CA ALA A 71 0.02 -6.41 0.39
C ALA A 71 -1.03 -5.37 0.01
N TYR A 72 -1.58 -5.45 -1.20
CA TYR A 72 -2.54 -4.49 -1.75
C TYR A 72 -4.02 -4.91 -1.56
N GLY A 73 -4.27 -6.12 -1.04
CA GLY A 73 -5.62 -6.63 -0.80
C GLY A 73 -6.15 -6.33 0.60
N GLU A 74 -7.27 -6.98 0.94
CA GLU A 74 -7.92 -6.87 2.25
C GLU A 74 -7.05 -7.34 3.43
N SER A 75 -5.94 -8.04 3.14
CA SER A 75 -5.05 -8.64 4.13
C SER A 75 -4.20 -7.62 4.90
N ASP A 76 -3.98 -6.40 4.36
CA ASP A 76 -3.31 -5.30 5.08
C ASP A 76 -4.05 -3.95 4.88
N PRO A 77 -5.11 -3.70 5.65
CA PRO A 77 -5.89 -2.45 5.57
C PRO A 77 -5.08 -1.19 5.94
N GLU A 78 -4.07 -1.32 6.79
CA GLU A 78 -3.24 -0.18 7.21
C GLU A 78 -2.33 0.28 6.07
N PHE A 79 -1.62 -0.67 5.44
CA PHE A 79 -0.77 -0.35 4.30
C PHE A 79 -1.60 0.15 3.12
N SER A 80 -2.76 -0.46 2.91
CA SER A 80 -3.75 0.01 1.94
C SER A 80 -4.13 1.48 2.16
N GLY A 81 -4.48 1.85 3.40
CA GLY A 81 -4.79 3.25 3.76
C GLY A 81 -3.60 4.21 3.57
N LEU A 82 -2.38 3.75 3.85
CA LEU A 82 -1.16 4.53 3.63
C LEU A 82 -0.94 4.84 2.15
N LEU A 83 -1.13 3.87 1.26
CA LEU A 83 -0.96 4.03 -0.18
C LEU A 83 -2.02 4.95 -0.79
N LEU A 84 -3.29 4.78 -0.42
CA LEU A 84 -4.38 5.65 -0.85
C LEU A 84 -4.15 7.11 -0.44
N THR A 85 -3.68 7.31 0.81
CA THR A 85 -3.29 8.63 1.30
C THR A 85 -2.07 9.15 0.53
N GLY A 86 -1.06 8.29 0.29
CA GLY A 86 0.15 8.61 -0.45
C GLY A 86 -0.13 9.10 -1.87
N TRP A 87 -1.01 8.41 -2.63
CA TRP A 87 -1.44 8.84 -3.96
C TRP A 87 -2.15 10.18 -3.95
N THR A 88 -3.03 10.41 -2.98
CA THR A 88 -3.72 11.70 -2.84
C THR A 88 -2.71 12.82 -2.62
N ARG A 89 -1.73 12.62 -1.73
CA ARG A 89 -0.72 13.64 -1.39
C ARG A 89 0.34 13.83 -2.48
N ALA A 90 0.65 12.82 -3.28
CA ALA A 90 1.62 12.92 -4.37
C ALA A 90 1.29 14.02 -5.41
N ARG A 91 0.02 14.43 -5.50
CA ARG A 91 -0.42 15.55 -6.35
C ARG A 91 0.19 16.89 -5.90
N GLU A 92 0.38 17.07 -4.60
CA GLU A 92 0.75 18.35 -3.98
C GLU A 92 2.15 18.30 -3.31
N ASP A 93 2.62 17.11 -2.95
CA ASP A 93 3.86 16.91 -2.20
C ASP A 93 4.88 16.11 -3.04
N LYS A 94 6.03 16.75 -3.31
CA LYS A 94 7.14 16.18 -4.08
C LYS A 94 7.70 14.91 -3.45
N GLN A 95 7.84 14.86 -2.13
CA GLN A 95 8.41 13.70 -1.46
C GLN A 95 7.48 12.50 -1.58
N HIS A 96 6.18 12.70 -1.37
CA HIS A 96 5.19 11.64 -1.60
C HIS A 96 5.22 11.18 -3.06
N ARG A 97 5.31 12.08 -4.03
CA ARG A 97 5.40 11.71 -5.45
C ARG A 97 6.61 10.83 -5.75
N LEU A 98 7.79 11.18 -5.23
CA LEU A 98 9.01 10.40 -5.42
C LEU A 98 8.92 9.04 -4.73
N THR A 99 8.44 8.97 -3.49
CA THR A 99 8.29 7.71 -2.77
C THR A 99 7.29 6.77 -3.46
N MET A 100 6.13 7.28 -3.90
CA MET A 100 5.15 6.46 -4.62
C MET A 100 5.70 5.98 -5.97
N ALA A 101 6.39 6.85 -6.72
CA ALA A 101 7.02 6.48 -7.99
C ALA A 101 8.12 5.42 -7.79
N TRP A 102 8.94 5.57 -6.75
CA TRP A 102 9.96 4.60 -6.38
C TRP A 102 9.34 3.23 -6.05
N LEU A 103 8.34 3.18 -5.17
CA LEU A 103 7.68 1.93 -4.77
C LEU A 103 7.11 1.19 -5.99
N ARG A 104 6.40 1.93 -6.86
CA ARG A 104 5.82 1.40 -8.08
C ARG A 104 6.91 0.85 -9.01
N GLU A 105 7.97 1.62 -9.23
CA GLU A 105 9.03 1.23 -10.16
C GLU A 105 9.84 0.03 -9.67
N GLN A 106 10.19 -0.03 -8.39
CA GLN A 106 10.94 -1.18 -7.84
C GLN A 106 10.13 -2.49 -7.93
N SER A 107 8.82 -2.40 -7.69
CA SER A 107 7.91 -3.55 -7.84
C SER A 107 7.80 -3.98 -9.30
N ARG A 108 7.65 -3.02 -10.22
CA ARG A 108 7.57 -3.26 -11.66
C ARG A 108 8.86 -3.91 -12.20
N LEU A 109 10.03 -3.44 -11.78
CA LEU A 109 11.31 -3.99 -12.20
C LEU A 109 11.46 -5.46 -11.79
N SER A 110 11.06 -5.82 -10.57
CA SER A 110 11.11 -7.22 -10.09
C SER A 110 10.19 -8.12 -10.93
N LEU A 111 8.98 -7.66 -11.25
CA LEU A 111 8.06 -8.39 -12.14
C LEU A 111 8.63 -8.55 -13.55
N ARG A 112 9.19 -7.47 -14.11
CA ARG A 112 9.80 -7.45 -15.44
C ARG A 112 10.95 -8.46 -15.53
N GLU A 113 11.79 -8.55 -14.51
CA GLU A 113 12.89 -9.52 -14.45
C GLU A 113 12.37 -10.96 -14.54
N ILE A 114 11.35 -11.31 -13.75
CA ILE A 114 10.71 -12.64 -13.78
C ILE A 114 10.14 -12.95 -15.16
N LEU A 115 9.41 -12.00 -15.74
CA LEU A 115 8.76 -12.15 -17.04
C LEU A 115 9.80 -12.30 -18.16
N ALA A 116 10.82 -11.46 -18.18
CA ALA A 116 11.90 -11.51 -19.17
C ALA A 116 12.69 -12.83 -19.08
N GLU A 117 12.98 -13.30 -17.86
CA GLU A 117 13.60 -14.61 -17.65
C GLU A 117 12.72 -15.74 -18.18
N GLY A 118 11.41 -15.70 -17.90
CA GLY A 118 10.48 -16.72 -18.36
C GLY A 118 10.32 -16.76 -19.88
N VAL A 119 10.33 -15.61 -20.56
CA VAL A 119 10.39 -15.54 -22.03
C VAL A 119 11.69 -16.15 -22.53
N ALA A 120 12.84 -15.75 -21.97
CA ALA A 120 14.15 -16.25 -22.40
C ALA A 120 14.32 -17.76 -22.22
N ARG A 121 13.66 -18.35 -21.21
CA ARG A 121 13.67 -19.79 -20.92
C ARG A 121 12.54 -20.57 -21.61
N GLY A 122 11.70 -19.91 -22.41
CA GLY A 122 10.55 -20.53 -23.07
C GLY A 122 9.42 -20.97 -22.13
N ALA A 123 9.41 -20.49 -20.89
CA ALA A 123 8.38 -20.76 -19.91
C ALA A 123 7.12 -19.88 -20.11
N PHE A 124 7.28 -18.73 -20.75
CA PHE A 124 6.19 -17.80 -21.10
C PHE A 124 6.13 -17.59 -22.62
N ARG A 125 5.04 -16.97 -23.10
CA ARG A 125 4.86 -16.67 -24.53
C ARG A 125 6.04 -15.86 -25.07
N SER A 126 6.53 -16.23 -26.25
CA SER A 126 7.69 -15.58 -26.87
C SER A 126 7.43 -14.14 -27.33
N ASP A 127 6.17 -13.77 -27.55
CA ASP A 127 5.71 -12.43 -27.93
C ASP A 127 5.29 -11.56 -26.73
N LEU A 128 5.49 -12.05 -25.50
CA LEU A 128 5.14 -11.31 -24.30
C LEU A 128 6.07 -10.10 -24.12
N ASP A 129 5.48 -8.91 -24.12
CA ASP A 129 6.15 -7.69 -23.67
C ASP A 129 6.23 -7.69 -22.13
N ALA A 130 7.43 -7.93 -21.60
CA ALA A 130 7.67 -8.03 -20.16
C ALA A 130 7.42 -6.70 -19.44
N ASP A 131 7.70 -5.56 -20.06
CA ASP A 131 7.50 -4.24 -19.48
C ASP A 131 6.00 -3.91 -19.39
N ALA A 132 5.27 -4.13 -20.48
CA ALA A 132 3.83 -3.92 -20.53
C ALA A 132 3.09 -4.87 -19.57
N CYS A 133 3.44 -6.15 -19.56
CA CYS A 133 2.81 -7.15 -18.70
C CYS A 133 3.07 -6.87 -17.21
N ALA A 134 4.31 -6.49 -16.83
CA ALA A 134 4.61 -6.05 -15.47
C ALA A 134 3.78 -4.84 -15.04
N ALA A 135 3.59 -3.86 -15.93
CA ALA A 135 2.76 -2.69 -15.65
C ALA A 135 1.27 -3.04 -15.48
N ILE A 136 0.75 -3.98 -16.28
CA ILE A 136 -0.63 -4.49 -16.18
C ILE A 136 -0.84 -5.20 -14.84
N ILE A 137 0.07 -6.11 -14.47
CA ILE A 137 0.02 -6.83 -13.18
C ILE A 137 -0.02 -5.85 -12.01
N LEU A 138 0.89 -4.87 -12.02
CA LEU A 138 0.96 -3.89 -10.94
C LEU A 138 -0.30 -3.02 -10.88
N GLY A 139 -0.82 -2.59 -12.03
CA GLY A 139 -2.09 -1.86 -12.10
C GLY A 139 -3.29 -2.67 -11.62
N ALA A 140 -3.33 -3.98 -11.90
CA ALA A 140 -4.39 -4.85 -11.41
C ALA A 140 -4.37 -4.97 -9.88
N ALA A 141 -3.17 -5.09 -9.28
CA ALA A 141 -3.03 -5.17 -7.83
C ALA A 141 -3.40 -3.83 -7.15
N GLU A 142 -3.00 -2.70 -7.71
CA GLU A 142 -3.44 -1.36 -7.25
C GLU A 142 -4.95 -1.15 -7.43
N GLY A 143 -5.54 -1.71 -8.49
CA GLY A 143 -6.99 -1.70 -8.70
C GLY A 143 -7.74 -2.45 -7.59
N CYS A 144 -7.20 -3.57 -7.11
CA CYS A 144 -7.75 -4.31 -5.98
C CYS A 144 -7.69 -3.48 -4.69
N LEU A 145 -6.58 -2.78 -4.47
CA LEU A 145 -6.42 -1.84 -3.36
C LEU A 145 -7.50 -0.75 -3.36
N LEU A 146 -7.80 -0.17 -4.52
CA LEU A 146 -8.85 0.86 -4.65
C LEU A 146 -10.26 0.31 -4.33
N GLN A 147 -10.47 -1.00 -4.44
CA GLN A 147 -11.74 -1.67 -4.19
C GLN A 147 -11.87 -2.19 -2.75
N ALA A 148 -10.77 -2.32 -2.01
CA ALA A 148 -10.77 -2.80 -0.62
C ALA A 148 -11.72 -1.99 0.31
N PRO A 149 -11.83 -0.64 0.22
CA PRO A 149 -12.77 0.12 1.05
C PRO A 149 -14.25 -0.17 0.77
N SER A 150 -14.61 -0.76 -0.38
CA SER A 150 -15.99 -1.02 -0.81
C SER A 150 -16.45 -2.46 -0.60
N HIS A 151 -15.87 -3.20 0.36
CA HIS A 151 -16.08 -4.65 0.58
C HIS A 151 -15.48 -5.52 -0.54
N GLY A 152 -14.39 -5.05 -1.15
CA GLY A 152 -13.69 -5.74 -2.21
C GLY A 152 -14.26 -5.47 -3.61
N GLY A 153 -13.64 -6.13 -4.59
CA GLY A 153 -14.00 -6.06 -6.00
C GLY A 153 -15.03 -7.10 -6.44
N PRO A 154 -15.59 -6.97 -7.66
CA PRO A 154 -16.48 -7.99 -8.23
C PRO A 154 -15.78 -9.34 -8.51
N VAL A 155 -14.44 -9.36 -8.49
CA VAL A 155 -13.62 -10.54 -8.76
C VAL A 155 -12.70 -10.80 -7.56
N PRO A 156 -12.70 -12.02 -6.98
CA PRO A 156 -11.78 -12.37 -5.89
C PRO A 156 -10.31 -12.28 -6.33
N PRO A 157 -9.37 -11.82 -5.46
CA PRO A 157 -7.95 -11.72 -5.77
C PRO A 157 -7.35 -12.99 -6.38
N ALA A 158 -7.70 -14.17 -5.85
CA ALA A 158 -7.21 -15.46 -6.38
C ALA A 158 -7.60 -15.69 -7.85
N ARG A 159 -8.78 -15.24 -8.29
CA ARG A 159 -9.17 -15.35 -9.70
C ARG A 159 -8.41 -14.36 -10.58
N ILE A 160 -8.08 -13.18 -10.05
CA ILE A 160 -7.25 -12.20 -10.75
C ILE A 160 -5.83 -12.75 -10.93
N VAL A 161 -5.24 -13.33 -9.87
CA VAL A 161 -3.94 -14.00 -9.94
C VAL A 161 -3.94 -15.09 -11.02
N GLY A 162 -4.94 -15.98 -11.02
CA GLY A 162 -5.07 -17.01 -12.05
C GLY A 162 -5.19 -16.45 -13.46
N ALA A 163 -5.94 -15.36 -13.66
CA ALA A 163 -6.06 -14.68 -14.95
C ALA A 163 -4.74 -14.05 -15.40
N LEU A 164 -3.99 -13.40 -14.49
CA LEU A 164 -2.70 -12.79 -14.77
C LEU A 164 -1.63 -13.84 -15.13
N LEU A 165 -1.62 -14.99 -14.44
CA LEU A 165 -0.76 -16.11 -14.80
C LEU A 165 -1.08 -16.65 -16.21
N ALA A 166 -2.37 -16.76 -16.53
CA ALA A 166 -2.80 -17.19 -17.86
C ALA A 166 -2.39 -16.22 -18.98
N LEU A 167 -2.25 -14.91 -18.69
CA LEU A 167 -1.70 -13.94 -19.65
C LEU A 167 -0.21 -14.19 -19.95
N ALA A 168 0.55 -14.81 -19.04
CA ALA A 168 1.95 -15.14 -19.28
C ALA A 168 2.15 -16.54 -19.88
N ALA A 169 1.21 -17.45 -19.63
CA ALA A 169 1.30 -18.85 -20.00
C ALA A 169 1.51 -19.05 -21.52
N PRO A 170 2.35 -20.02 -21.93
CA PRO A 170 2.60 -20.32 -23.33
C PRO A 170 1.29 -20.66 -24.06
N ALA A 171 1.21 -20.33 -25.35
CA ALA A 171 0.08 -20.73 -26.16
C ALA A 171 -0.07 -22.26 -26.12
N PRO A 172 -1.29 -22.79 -26.01
CA PRO A 172 -1.49 -24.23 -26.12
C PRO A 172 -0.94 -24.71 -27.47
N PRO A 173 -0.32 -25.90 -27.53
CA PRO A 173 0.15 -26.43 -28.80
C PRO A 173 -1.02 -26.49 -29.78
N CYS A 174 -0.88 -25.85 -30.96
CA CYS A 174 -1.82 -26.03 -32.05
C CYS A 174 -1.86 -27.52 -32.38
N VAL A 175 -2.96 -28.18 -32.03
CA VAL A 175 -3.22 -29.54 -32.46
C VAL A 175 -3.49 -29.45 -33.96
N ALA A 176 -2.48 -29.75 -34.77
CA ALA A 176 -2.67 -29.91 -36.21
C ALA A 176 -3.60 -31.11 -36.41
N GLY A 177 -4.84 -30.85 -36.83
CA GLY A 177 -5.80 -31.86 -37.26
C GLY A 177 -5.47 -32.40 -38.64
#